data_AF-A0A7V2AJB3-F1
#
_entry.id   AF-A0A7V2AJB3-F1
#
_cell.length_a   1.000
_cell.length_b   1.000
_cell.length_c   1.000
_cell.angle_alpha   90.00
_cell.angle_beta   90.00
_cell.angle_gamma   90.00
#
_symmetry.space_group_name_H-M   'P 1'
#
loop_
_entity.id
_entity.type
_entity.pdbx_description
1 polymer ?
#
loop_
_entity_poly.entity_id
_entity_poly.type
_entity_poly.pdbx_seq_one_letter_code
_entity_poly.pdbx_strand_id
1 'polypeptide(L)'
;MPPVMKTFETVAMATVATSAMEARDHMFLRPGDNVVMNRDRVLAAAKARVLEMAPNYTPPEPYELNLPGPTGRTALQLAVRDFVAKGVATPHDATVGGVLAGVLSGGDTDALDVTTEDQILELERNGILTLARTPQTRARVEHMLKTGKPLRN
;
A
#
# COMPACT_ATOMS: atom_id res chain seq x y z
N MET A 1 8.88 14.32 3.43
CA MET A 1 8.66 12.88 3.73
C MET A 1 7.38 12.50 4.50
N PRO A 2 6.54 13.39 5.07
CA PRO A 2 5.35 12.95 5.83
C PRO A 2 4.40 11.99 5.08
N PRO A 3 4.10 12.17 3.77
CA PRO A 3 3.17 11.29 3.06
C PRO A 3 3.70 9.85 2.91
N VAL A 4 4.96 9.70 2.50
CA VAL A 4 5.61 8.39 2.28
C VAL A 4 5.68 7.57 3.58
N MET A 5 6.04 8.22 4.68
CA MET A 5 6.10 7.58 6.00
C MET A 5 4.71 7.14 6.48
N LYS A 6 3.69 7.98 6.31
CA LYS A 6 2.30 7.63 6.66
C LYS A 6 1.80 6.43 5.84
N THR A 7 2.06 6.41 4.53
CA THR A 7 1.71 5.27 3.68
C THR A 7 2.44 4.01 4.11
N PHE A 8 3.73 4.11 4.41
CA PHE A 8 4.53 2.99 4.91
C PHE A 8 3.93 2.40 6.19
N GLU A 9 3.62 3.22 7.19
CA GLU A 9 3.02 2.78 8.46
C GLU A 9 1.65 2.12 8.24
N THR A 10 0.83 2.72 7.38
CA THR A 10 -0.52 2.21 7.06
C THR A 10 -0.46 0.79 6.49
N VAL A 11 0.45 0.56 5.54
CA VAL A 11 0.65 -0.75 4.89
C VAL A 11 1.36 -1.74 5.82
N ALA A 12 2.43 -1.31 6.51
CA ALA A 12 3.21 -2.18 7.39
C ALA A 12 2.40 -2.69 8.60
N MET A 13 1.51 -1.86 9.13
CA MET A 13 0.62 -2.24 10.24
C MET A 13 -0.66 -2.94 9.78
N ALA A 14 -0.85 -3.11 8.46
CA ALA A 14 -2.09 -3.62 7.86
C ALA A 14 -3.32 -2.89 8.41
N THR A 15 -3.29 -1.55 8.42
CA THR A 15 -4.36 -0.71 8.98
C THR A 15 -5.64 -0.90 8.17
N VAL A 16 -6.73 -1.25 8.85
CA VAL A 16 -8.06 -1.46 8.25
C VAL A 16 -9.00 -0.37 8.76
N ALA A 17 -9.72 0.28 7.84
CA ALA A 17 -10.79 1.19 8.20
C ALA A 17 -12.03 0.42 8.66
N THR A 18 -12.59 0.80 9.80
CA THR A 18 -13.81 0.20 10.38
C THR A 18 -15.09 0.90 9.91
N SER A 19 -14.96 2.09 9.33
CA SER A 19 -16.08 2.86 8.79
C SER A 19 -15.69 3.61 7.52
N ALA A 20 -16.69 4.02 6.73
CA ALA A 20 -16.46 4.84 5.54
C ALA A 20 -15.88 6.23 5.88
N MET A 21 -16.17 6.77 7.07
CA MET A 21 -15.59 8.04 7.52
C MET A 21 -14.11 7.88 7.88
N GLU A 22 -13.76 6.83 8.62
CA GLU A 22 -12.36 6.50 8.92
C GLU A 22 -11.56 6.18 7.64
N ALA A 23 -12.19 5.52 6.66
CA ALA A 23 -11.58 5.29 5.36
C ALA A 23 -11.25 6.60 4.60
N ARG A 24 -12.01 7.67 4.82
CA ARG A 24 -11.69 9.01 4.29
C ARG A 24 -10.52 9.64 5.04
N ASP A 25 -10.44 9.48 6.36
CA ASP A 25 -9.32 9.97 7.18
C ASP A 25 -7.99 9.28 6.81
N HIS A 26 -8.06 8.01 6.41
CA HIS A 26 -6.95 7.24 5.84
C HIS A 26 -6.68 7.53 4.35
N MET A 27 -7.51 8.35 3.70
CA MET A 27 -7.45 8.64 2.26
C MET A 27 -7.63 7.42 1.35
N PHE A 28 -8.24 6.34 1.85
CA PHE A 28 -8.67 5.21 1.02
C PHE A 28 -9.88 5.57 0.16
N LEU A 29 -10.73 6.47 0.67
CA LEU A 29 -11.83 7.09 -0.06
C LEU A 29 -11.52 8.56 -0.32
N ARG A 30 -11.88 9.04 -1.51
CA ARG A 30 -11.79 10.46 -1.88
C ARG A 30 -12.92 11.23 -1.19
N PRO A 31 -12.77 12.55 -0.95
CA PRO A 31 -13.82 13.37 -0.34
C PRO A 31 -15.17 13.32 -1.10
N GLY A 32 -15.14 13.14 -2.42
CA GLY A 32 -16.32 13.05 -3.28
C GLY A 32 -16.92 11.65 -3.43
N ASP A 33 -16.34 10.62 -2.82
CA ASP A 33 -16.85 9.26 -2.95
C ASP A 33 -18.15 9.09 -2.14
N ASN A 34 -19.17 8.50 -2.80
CA ASN A 34 -20.48 8.29 -2.20
C ASN A 34 -20.46 7.14 -1.19
N VAL A 35 -21.12 7.35 -0.05
CA VAL A 35 -21.31 6.32 0.97
C VAL A 35 -22.76 5.85 0.95
N VAL A 36 -22.95 4.56 0.68
CA VAL A 36 -24.28 3.94 0.63
C VAL A 36 -24.44 3.04 1.84
N MET A 37 -25.30 3.42 2.78
CA MET A 37 -25.50 2.69 4.04
C MET A 37 -26.14 1.30 3.85
N ASN A 38 -27.00 1.16 2.83
CA ASN A 38 -27.65 -0.12 2.54
C ASN A 38 -26.82 -0.92 1.50
N ARG A 39 -26.26 -2.04 1.94
CA ARG A 39 -25.44 -2.95 1.10
C ARG A 39 -26.15 -3.38 -0.18
N ASP A 40 -27.45 -3.65 -0.13
CA ASP A 40 -28.23 -4.12 -1.28
C ASP A 40 -28.39 -3.04 -2.36
N ARG A 41 -28.21 -1.76 -1.98
CA ARG A 41 -28.30 -0.62 -2.91
C ARG A 41 -26.96 -0.18 -3.47
N VAL A 42 -25.84 -0.71 -2.99
CA VAL A 42 -24.48 -0.29 -3.42
C VAL A 42 -24.31 -0.45 -4.92
N LEU A 43 -24.70 -1.60 -5.48
CA LEU A 43 -24.56 -1.87 -6.92
C LEU A 43 -25.43 -0.94 -7.77
N ALA A 44 -26.68 -0.71 -7.35
CA ALA A 44 -27.60 0.18 -8.07
C ALA A 44 -27.10 1.64 -8.04
N ALA A 45 -26.62 2.11 -6.90
CA ALA A 45 -26.04 3.44 -6.75
C ALA A 45 -24.75 3.60 -7.57
N ALA A 46 -23.86 2.59 -7.56
CA ALA A 46 -22.65 2.59 -8.38
C ALA A 46 -22.97 2.68 -9.87
N LYS A 47 -23.95 1.90 -10.36
CA LYS A 47 -24.40 1.96 -11.75
C LYS A 47 -24.94 3.35 -12.12
N ALA A 48 -25.81 3.92 -11.28
CA ALA A 48 -26.36 5.25 -11.51
C ALA A 48 -25.24 6.30 -11.60
N ARG A 49 -24.25 6.23 -10.70
CA ARG A 49 -23.10 7.14 -10.69
C ARG A 49 -22.25 7.02 -11.96
N VAL A 50 -21.97 5.81 -12.42
CA VAL A 50 -21.20 5.61 -13.66
C VAL A 50 -21.96 6.16 -14.87
N LEU A 51 -23.27 5.94 -14.96
CA LEU A 51 -24.10 6.49 -16.05
C LEU A 51 -24.15 8.03 -16.03
N GLU A 52 -24.13 8.64 -14.85
CA GLU A 52 -24.06 10.10 -14.68
C GLU A 52 -22.71 10.66 -15.14
N MET A 53 -21.61 9.95 -14.87
CA MET A 53 -20.26 10.36 -15.24
C MET A 53 -19.93 10.12 -16.72
N ALA A 54 -20.52 9.08 -17.32
CA ALA A 54 -20.19 8.61 -18.67
C ALA A 54 -20.20 9.69 -19.78
N PRO A 55 -21.17 10.64 -19.83
CA PRO A 55 -21.22 11.62 -20.92
C PRO A 55 -20.00 12.55 -21.01
N ASN A 56 -19.37 12.85 -19.87
CA ASN A 56 -18.26 13.81 -19.78
C ASN A 56 -16.98 13.17 -19.22
N TYR A 57 -16.90 11.83 -19.24
CA TYR A 57 -15.75 11.15 -18.68
C TYR A 57 -14.51 11.31 -19.57
N THR A 58 -13.44 11.82 -18.98
CA THR A 58 -12.09 11.81 -19.57
C THR A 58 -11.17 10.97 -18.69
N PRO A 59 -10.34 10.08 -19.27
CA PRO A 59 -9.32 9.38 -18.51
C PRO A 59 -8.44 10.38 -17.74
N PRO A 60 -8.12 10.12 -16.47
CA PRO A 60 -7.19 10.96 -15.72
C PRO A 60 -5.79 10.88 -16.35
N GLU A 61 -5.03 11.97 -16.23
CA GLU A 61 -3.62 11.97 -16.63
C GLU A 61 -2.81 11.04 -15.71
N PRO A 62 -1.76 10.36 -16.24
CA PRO A 62 -0.86 9.56 -15.42
C PRO A 62 -0.23 10.39 -14.30
N TYR A 63 -0.05 9.77 -13.13
CA TYR A 63 0.58 10.45 -12.00
C TYR A 63 2.10 10.47 -12.16
N GLU A 64 2.66 11.66 -11.97
CA GLU A 64 4.09 11.89 -11.82
C GLU A 64 4.40 12.15 -10.34
N LEU A 65 5.42 11.46 -9.81
CA LEU A 65 5.78 11.49 -8.40
C LEU A 65 7.26 11.87 -8.24
N ASN A 66 7.55 12.75 -7.28
CA ASN A 66 8.92 12.97 -6.82
C ASN A 66 9.13 12.21 -5.51
N LEU A 67 9.94 11.16 -5.56
CA LEU A 67 10.12 10.23 -4.45
C LEU A 67 11.50 10.40 -3.80
N PRO A 68 11.61 10.15 -2.49
CA PRO A 68 12.81 10.51 -1.72
C PRO A 68 14.05 9.64 -1.99
N GLY A 69 13.94 8.62 -2.85
CA GLY A 69 15.06 7.80 -3.27
C GLY A 69 15.76 7.04 -2.13
N PRO A 70 17.08 6.80 -2.26
CA PRO A 70 17.88 6.07 -1.27
C PRO A 70 17.83 6.66 0.15
N THR A 71 17.70 7.99 0.28
CA THR A 71 17.59 8.67 1.58
C THR A 71 16.29 8.28 2.27
N GLY A 72 15.18 8.33 1.54
CA GLY A 72 13.88 7.90 2.07
C GLY A 72 13.85 6.42 2.44
N ARG A 73 14.44 5.57 1.58
CA ARG A 73 14.59 4.13 1.86
C ARG A 73 15.29 3.89 3.19
N THR A 74 16.39 4.60 3.44
CA THR A 74 17.18 4.46 4.67
C THR A 74 16.37 4.87 5.91
N ALA A 75 15.60 5.96 5.83
CA ALA A 75 14.75 6.40 6.92
C ALA A 75 13.64 5.37 7.25
N LEU A 76 13.00 4.79 6.23
CA LEU A 76 11.99 3.75 6.41
C LEU A 76 12.59 2.46 6.98
N GLN A 77 13.78 2.07 6.52
CA GLN A 77 14.49 0.91 7.08
C GLN A 77 14.86 1.10 8.55
N LEU A 78 15.19 2.32 8.98
CA LEU A 78 15.41 2.63 10.38
C LEU A 78 14.12 2.42 11.19
N ALA A 79 12.97 2.90 10.71
CA ALA A 79 11.68 2.67 11.37
C ALA A 79 11.35 1.17 11.48
N VAL A 80 11.65 0.38 10.45
CA VAL A 80 11.51 -1.09 10.50
C VAL A 80 12.39 -1.71 11.58
N ARG A 81 13.66 -1.30 11.67
CA ARG A 81 14.58 -1.79 12.69
C ARG A 81 14.07 -1.47 14.09
N ASP A 82 13.48 -0.29 14.29
CA ASP A 82 12.87 0.08 15.57
C ASP A 82 11.67 -0.81 15.91
N PHE A 83 10.84 -1.20 14.94
CA PHE A 83 9.74 -2.15 15.18
C PHE A 83 10.23 -3.54 15.57
N VAL A 84 11.32 -4.01 14.97
CA VAL A 84 11.96 -5.28 15.35
C VAL A 84 12.54 -5.18 16.76
N ALA A 85 13.25 -4.10 17.07
CA ALA A 85 13.85 -3.86 18.39
C ALA A 85 12.79 -3.79 19.50
N LYS A 86 11.60 -3.25 19.19
CA LYS A 86 10.44 -3.22 20.10
C LYS A 86 9.69 -4.57 20.20
N GLY A 87 10.10 -5.58 19.45
CA GLY A 87 9.45 -6.90 19.42
C GLY A 87 8.07 -6.89 18.73
N VAL A 88 7.74 -5.84 17.99
CA VAL A 88 6.47 -5.71 17.25
C VAL A 88 6.52 -6.47 15.93
N ALA A 89 7.69 -6.51 15.30
CA ALA A 89 7.95 -7.13 14.00
C ALA A 89 8.92 -8.32 14.11
N THR A 90 8.69 -9.37 13.33
CA THR A 90 9.62 -10.50 13.20
C THR A 90 10.81 -10.16 12.28
N PRO A 91 11.88 -10.97 12.25
CA PRO A 91 12.94 -10.80 11.27
C PRO A 91 12.46 -10.85 9.81
N HIS A 92 11.45 -11.67 9.51
CA HIS A 92 10.87 -11.71 8.16
C HIS A 92 10.00 -10.49 7.86
N ASP A 93 9.29 -9.94 8.85
CA ASP A 93 8.59 -8.65 8.70
C ASP A 93 9.59 -7.54 8.34
N ALA A 94 10.81 -7.58 8.86
CA ALA A 94 11.86 -6.64 8.49
C ALA A 94 12.29 -6.77 7.03
N THR A 95 12.31 -8.00 6.51
CA THR A 95 12.62 -8.29 5.10
C THR A 95 11.51 -7.74 4.19
N VAL A 96 10.25 -8.00 4.53
CA VAL A 96 9.09 -7.46 3.81
C VAL A 96 9.06 -5.93 3.87
N GLY A 97 9.26 -5.36 5.05
CA GLY A 97 9.32 -3.91 5.27
C GLY A 97 10.46 -3.25 4.50
N GLY A 98 11.61 -3.92 4.36
CA GLY A 98 12.73 -3.44 3.53
C GLY A 98 12.39 -3.36 2.04
N VAL A 99 11.64 -4.34 1.51
CA VAL A 99 11.15 -4.32 0.13
C VAL A 99 10.12 -3.19 -0.05
N LEU A 100 9.15 -3.09 0.86
CA LEU A 100 8.15 -2.02 0.85
C LEU A 100 8.80 -0.62 0.90
N ALA A 101 9.84 -0.46 1.73
CA ALA A 101 10.60 0.78 1.83
C ALA A 101 11.25 1.17 0.51
N GLY A 102 11.76 0.20 -0.25
CA GLY A 102 12.33 0.43 -1.58
C GLY A 102 11.29 0.84 -2.62
N VAL A 103 10.11 0.23 -2.60
CA VAL A 103 9.01 0.59 -3.52
C VAL A 103 8.52 2.01 -3.24
N LEU A 104 8.20 2.32 -1.97
CA LEU A 104 7.66 3.62 -1.58
C LEU A 104 8.68 4.76 -1.68
N SER A 105 9.98 4.45 -1.73
CA SER A 105 11.02 5.43 -1.97
C SER A 105 11.33 5.67 -3.45
N GLY A 106 10.72 4.91 -4.37
CA GLY A 106 11.03 5.00 -5.81
C GLY A 106 12.33 4.30 -6.22
N GLY A 107 12.80 3.32 -5.42
CA GLY A 107 14.03 2.59 -5.70
C GLY A 107 15.27 3.47 -5.54
N ASP A 108 16.02 3.62 -6.63
CA ASP A 108 17.27 4.39 -6.68
C ASP A 108 17.12 5.73 -7.43
N THR A 109 15.90 6.25 -7.57
CA THR A 109 15.60 7.58 -8.12
C THR A 109 16.18 8.71 -7.26
N ASP A 110 16.49 9.87 -7.85
CA ASP A 110 16.77 11.10 -7.10
C ASP A 110 15.47 11.82 -6.71
N ALA A 111 15.49 12.59 -5.62
CA ALA A 111 14.33 13.37 -5.20
C ALA A 111 13.92 14.47 -6.20
N LEU A 112 14.83 14.88 -7.07
CA LEU A 112 14.56 15.84 -8.14
C LEU A 112 14.02 15.19 -9.41
N ASP A 113 14.17 13.87 -9.55
CA ASP A 113 13.71 13.14 -10.71
C ASP A 113 12.21 12.84 -10.61
N VAL A 114 11.57 12.81 -11.77
CA VAL A 114 10.17 12.39 -11.89
C VAL A 114 10.12 10.87 -12.02
N THR A 115 9.35 10.24 -11.15
CA THR A 115 9.04 8.81 -11.19
C THR A 115 7.60 8.62 -11.67
N THR A 116 7.40 7.76 -12.66
CA THR A 116 6.08 7.45 -13.22
C THR A 116 5.40 6.31 -12.46
N GLU A 117 4.07 6.22 -12.57
CA GLU A 117 3.29 5.09 -12.01
C GLU A 117 3.81 3.73 -12.50
N ASP A 118 4.13 3.60 -13.79
CA ASP A 118 4.65 2.35 -14.36
C ASP A 118 5.97 1.89 -13.71
N GLN A 119 6.86 2.84 -13.39
CA GLN A 119 8.11 2.54 -12.70
C GLN A 119 7.86 2.01 -11.29
N ILE A 120 6.86 2.54 -10.59
CA ILE A 120 6.47 2.07 -9.25
C ILE A 120 5.83 0.69 -9.32
N LEU A 121 4.93 0.46 -10.29
CA LEU A 121 4.31 -0.85 -10.52
C LEU A 121 5.35 -1.91 -10.86
N GLU A 122 6.40 -1.56 -11.60
CA GLU A 122 7.52 -2.47 -11.86
C GLU A 122 8.31 -2.81 -10.59
N LEU A 123 8.63 -1.81 -9.76
CA LEU A 123 9.27 -2.04 -8.47
C LEU A 123 8.42 -2.94 -7.55
N GLU A 124 7.12 -2.68 -7.48
CA GLU A 124 6.18 -3.47 -6.69
C GLU A 124 6.12 -4.93 -7.19
N ARG A 125 5.96 -5.12 -8.50
CA ARG A 125 5.94 -6.45 -9.13
C ARG A 125 7.21 -7.23 -8.80
N ASN A 126 8.38 -6.61 -8.95
CA ASN A 126 9.66 -7.24 -8.66
C ASN A 126 9.80 -7.59 -7.16
N GLY A 127 9.33 -6.69 -6.28
CA GLY A 127 9.29 -6.90 -4.84
C GLY A 127 8.40 -8.09 -4.45
N ILE A 128 7.17 -8.15 -4.96
CA ILE A 128 6.22 -9.24 -4.71
C ILE A 128 6.80 -10.58 -5.19
N LEU A 129 7.33 -10.63 -6.42
CA LEU A 129 7.93 -11.86 -6.96
C LEU A 129 9.13 -12.34 -6.14
N THR A 130 9.93 -11.41 -5.62
CA THR A 130 11.05 -11.71 -4.73
C THR A 130 10.56 -12.29 -3.41
N LEU A 131 9.60 -11.64 -2.75
CA LEU A 131 9.05 -12.07 -1.48
C LEU A 131 8.30 -13.42 -1.58
N ALA A 132 7.58 -13.66 -2.68
CA ALA A 132 6.85 -14.89 -2.93
C ALA A 132 7.76 -16.13 -3.00
N ARG A 133 9.03 -15.94 -3.35
CA ARG A 133 10.03 -17.03 -3.41
C ARG A 133 10.62 -17.36 -2.04
N THR A 134 10.44 -16.52 -1.03
CA THR A 134 10.98 -16.76 0.32
C THR A 134 10.22 -17.90 1.03
N PRO A 135 10.91 -18.82 1.72
CA PRO A 135 10.27 -19.90 2.48
C PRO A 135 9.25 -19.38 3.51
N GLN A 136 9.56 -18.27 4.18
CA GLN A 136 8.73 -17.68 5.22
C GLN A 136 7.41 -17.15 4.66
N THR A 137 7.43 -16.42 3.53
CA THR A 137 6.20 -15.96 2.86
C THR A 137 5.36 -17.14 2.38
N ARG A 138 5.98 -18.17 1.80
CA ARG A 138 5.26 -19.39 1.38
C ARG A 138 4.59 -20.08 2.56
N ALA A 139 5.30 -20.20 3.70
CA ALA A 139 4.74 -20.75 4.92
C ALA A 139 3.59 -19.89 5.48
N ARG A 140 3.68 -18.55 5.43
CA ARG A 140 2.58 -17.65 5.81
C ARG A 140 1.34 -17.87 4.97
N VAL A 141 1.50 -17.92 3.65
CA VAL A 141 0.39 -18.15 2.71
C VAL A 141 -0.23 -19.53 2.94
N GLU A 142 0.59 -20.59 3.02
CA GLU A 142 0.11 -21.94 3.26
C GLU A 142 -0.65 -22.06 4.59
N HIS A 143 -0.09 -21.50 5.67
CA HIS A 143 -0.73 -21.52 6.98
C HIS A 143 -2.05 -20.75 6.96
N MET A 144 -2.07 -19.54 6.40
CA MET A 144 -3.27 -18.70 6.33
C MET A 144 -4.38 -19.37 5.50
N LEU A 145 -4.04 -20.01 4.38
CA LEU A 145 -5.02 -20.76 3.57
C LEU A 145 -5.57 -21.99 4.30
N LYS A 146 -4.76 -22.67 5.12
CA LYS A 146 -5.17 -23.87 5.87
C LYS A 146 -5.96 -23.55 7.13
N THR A 147 -5.57 -22.51 7.87
CA THR A 147 -6.08 -22.24 9.23
C THR A 147 -6.95 -20.99 9.33
N GLY A 148 -6.90 -20.11 8.32
CA GLY A 148 -7.52 -18.79 8.36
C GLY A 148 -6.83 -17.81 9.32
N LYS A 149 -5.67 -18.16 9.91
CA LYS A 149 -4.96 -17.34 10.90
C LYS A 149 -3.59 -16.89 10.37
N PRO A 150 -3.09 -15.72 10.78
CA PRO A 150 -1.77 -15.27 10.40
C PRO A 150 -0.68 -16.10 11.09
N LEU A 151 0.37 -16.46 10.34
CA LEU A 151 1.59 -17.07 10.88
C LEU A 151 2.62 -15.97 11.19
N ARG A 152 3.14 -15.94 12.41
CA ARG A 152 4.26 -15.07 12.81
C ARG A 152 5.57 -15.86 12.75
N ASN A 153 6.37 -15.61 11.72
CA ASN A 153 7.70 -16.18 11.48
C ASN A 153 8.68 -15.13 10.96
#